data_AF-A0A7J2JPV6-F1
#
_entry.id   AF-A0A7J2JPV6-F1
#
_cell.length_a   1.000
_cell.length_b   1.000
_cell.length_c   1.000
_cell.angle_alpha   90.00
_cell.angle_beta   90.00
_cell.angle_gamma   90.00
#
_symmetry.space_group_name_H-M   'P 1'
#
loop_
_entity.id
_entity.type
_entity.pdbx_description
1 polymer ?
#
loop_
_entity_poly.entity_id
_entity_poly.type
_entity_poly.pdbx_seq_one_letter_code
_entity_poly.pdbx_strand_id
1 'polypeptide(L)'
;MVRSATRRVEEELREMPQKVSPEDSALKDFVEKVRARIVIMGVGGAGSNTVTRLNAIGVDSVETVAANTDAQHLLTSISDKKFLLGKELCGGNGSGGDPHIGEEAARESMDELEEYLRGTDILFIMAGLGGGTGTGASPVIAEVGKRVGAVVVSVVTLPFSAEGTKKKEIAMKGLAKLAESSDTIVVVNNDRILD
;
A
#
# COMPACT_ATOMS: atom_id res chain seq x y z
N MET A 1 -36.54 18.43 -15.92
CA MET A 1 -37.02 17.54 -17.01
C MET A 1 -35.89 17.02 -17.90
N VAL A 2 -34.87 17.82 -18.26
CA VAL A 2 -33.80 17.40 -19.20
C VAL A 2 -32.83 16.33 -18.66
N ARG A 3 -32.49 16.33 -17.36
CA ARG A 3 -31.57 15.35 -16.73
C ARG A 3 -32.07 13.90 -16.72
N SER A 4 -33.38 13.67 -16.85
CA SER A 4 -33.98 12.33 -16.84
C SER A 4 -33.91 11.65 -18.20
N ALA A 5 -33.83 12.42 -19.29
CA ALA A 5 -33.74 11.87 -20.64
C ALA A 5 -32.31 11.40 -20.96
N THR A 6 -31.29 12.16 -20.53
CA THR A 6 -29.88 11.82 -20.75
C THR A 6 -29.48 10.51 -20.06
N ARG A 7 -29.97 10.29 -18.83
CA ARG A 7 -29.69 9.07 -18.05
C ARG A 7 -30.33 7.82 -18.66
N ARG A 8 -31.54 7.97 -19.24
CA ARG A 8 -32.23 6.88 -19.95
C ARG A 8 -31.53 6.51 -21.26
N VAL A 9 -30.99 7.50 -21.98
CA VAL A 9 -30.20 7.26 -23.20
C VAL A 9 -28.88 6.56 -22.88
N GLU A 10 -28.20 6.93 -21.78
CA GLU A 10 -26.98 6.25 -21.31
C GLU A 10 -27.23 4.81 -20.83
N GLU A 11 -28.37 4.55 -20.18
CA GLU A 11 -28.80 3.20 -19.79
C GLU A 11 -29.21 2.36 -21.02
N GLU A 12 -29.95 2.92 -21.97
CA GLU A 12 -30.32 2.25 -23.23
C GLU A 12 -29.08 1.91 -24.08
N LEU A 13 -28.08 2.79 -24.14
CA LEU A 13 -26.81 2.53 -24.83
C LEU A 13 -25.99 1.39 -24.18
N ARG A 14 -26.14 1.15 -22.87
CA ARG A 14 -25.52 0.02 -22.16
C ARG A 14 -26.23 -1.31 -22.40
N GLU A 15 -27.53 -1.28 -22.69
CA GLU A 15 -28.37 -2.48 -22.91
C GLU A 15 -28.49 -2.90 -24.38
N MET A 16 -27.99 -2.10 -25.33
CA MET A 16 -27.93 -2.52 -26.73
C MET A 16 -27.01 -3.75 -26.86
N PRO A 17 -27.46 -4.85 -27.49
CA PRO A 17 -26.61 -6.02 -27.71
C PRO A 17 -25.43 -5.61 -28.60
N GLN A 18 -24.26 -5.47 -28.00
CA GLN A 18 -23.02 -5.30 -28.75
C GLN A 18 -22.85 -6.55 -29.60
N LYS A 19 -22.82 -6.39 -30.93
CA LYS A 19 -22.27 -7.41 -31.83
C LYS A 19 -20.79 -7.54 -31.48
N VAL A 20 -20.46 -8.40 -30.52
CA VAL A 20 -19.06 -8.67 -30.15
C VAL A 20 -18.46 -9.45 -31.31
N SER A 21 -17.60 -8.79 -32.10
CA SER A 21 -16.87 -9.50 -33.14
C SER A 21 -15.78 -10.39 -32.50
N PRO A 22 -15.29 -11.42 -33.19
CA PRO A 22 -14.13 -12.19 -32.75
C PRO A 22 -12.90 -11.28 -32.52
N GLU A 23 -12.76 -10.18 -33.28
CA GLU A 23 -11.70 -9.20 -33.07
C GLU A 23 -11.89 -8.42 -31.77
N ASP A 24 -13.13 -8.03 -31.42
CA ASP A 24 -13.43 -7.34 -30.16
C ASP A 24 -13.11 -8.21 -28.94
N SER A 25 -13.37 -9.52 -29.01
CA SER A 25 -13.01 -10.46 -27.94
C SER A 25 -11.48 -10.57 -27.80
N ALA A 26 -10.76 -10.73 -28.92
CA ALA A 26 -9.30 -10.82 -28.90
C ALA A 26 -8.65 -9.52 -28.40
N LEU A 27 -9.21 -8.36 -28.75
CA LEU A 27 -8.78 -7.05 -28.25
C LEU A 27 -9.04 -6.92 -26.75
N LYS A 28 -10.20 -7.35 -26.24
CA LYS A 28 -10.48 -7.36 -24.80
C LYS A 28 -9.50 -8.25 -24.05
N ASP A 29 -9.25 -9.47 -24.52
CA ASP A 29 -8.30 -10.40 -23.90
C ASP A 29 -6.87 -9.82 -23.90
N PHE A 30 -6.48 -9.11 -24.95
CA PHE A 30 -5.19 -8.42 -25.03
C PHE A 30 -5.12 -7.26 -24.04
N VAL A 31 -6.15 -6.41 -23.97
CA VAL A 31 -6.22 -5.29 -23.03
C VAL A 31 -6.21 -5.76 -21.58
N GLU A 32 -6.93 -6.84 -21.25
CA GLU A 32 -6.91 -7.44 -19.91
C GLU A 32 -5.53 -8.01 -19.56
N LYS A 33 -4.84 -8.67 -20.50
CA LYS A 33 -3.46 -9.14 -20.32
C LYS A 33 -2.44 -8.02 -20.12
N VAL A 34 -2.67 -6.85 -20.70
CA VAL A 34 -1.75 -5.69 -20.59
C VAL A 34 -2.04 -4.86 -19.33
N ARG A 35 -3.13 -5.13 -18.62
CA ARG A 35 -3.48 -4.38 -17.41
C ARG A 35 -2.52 -4.71 -16.28
N ALA A 36 -1.70 -3.74 -15.90
CA ALA A 36 -0.77 -3.88 -14.78
C ALA A 36 -1.51 -4.07 -13.45
N ARG A 37 -1.09 -5.06 -12.66
CA ARG A 37 -1.51 -5.24 -11.28
C ARG A 37 -0.71 -4.27 -10.39
N ILE A 38 -1.40 -3.26 -9.86
CA ILE A 38 -0.83 -2.25 -8.97
C ILE A 38 -1.35 -2.49 -7.55
N VAL A 39 -0.42 -2.66 -6.61
CA VAL A 39 -0.73 -2.84 -5.19
C VAL A 39 -0.22 -1.63 -4.40
N ILE A 40 -1.08 -1.04 -3.58
CA ILE A 40 -0.72 0.03 -2.65
C ILE A 40 -0.78 -0.52 -1.22
N MET A 41 0.38 -0.72 -0.61
CA MET A 41 0.52 -1.25 0.74
C MET A 41 0.86 -0.15 1.75
N GLY A 42 -0.08 0.12 2.65
CA GLY A 42 0.06 1.03 3.78
C GLY A 42 0.62 0.32 5.01
N VAL A 43 1.85 0.65 5.39
CA VAL A 43 2.59 -0.03 6.46
C VAL A 43 2.56 0.77 7.76
N GLY A 44 2.16 0.11 8.85
CA GLY A 44 2.01 0.72 10.17
C GLY A 44 0.86 1.73 10.24
N GLY A 45 0.81 2.50 11.33
CA GLY A 45 -0.30 3.41 11.61
C GLY A 45 -0.56 4.46 10.53
N ALA A 46 0.46 5.26 10.21
CA ALA A 46 0.34 6.30 9.17
C ALA A 46 0.03 5.71 7.79
N GLY A 47 0.65 4.60 7.42
CA GLY A 47 0.39 3.92 6.14
C GLY A 47 -1.04 3.40 6.03
N SER A 48 -1.52 2.70 7.07
CA SER A 48 -2.90 2.18 7.11
C SER A 48 -3.94 3.31 7.05
N ASN A 49 -3.67 4.45 7.68
CA ASN A 49 -4.53 5.64 7.57
C ASN A 49 -4.55 6.22 6.15
N THR A 50 -3.40 6.27 5.48
CA THR A 50 -3.31 6.70 4.08
C THR A 50 -4.11 5.79 3.16
N VAL A 51 -3.96 4.47 3.30
CA VAL A 51 -4.72 3.49 2.53
C VAL A 51 -6.23 3.61 2.77
N THR A 52 -6.64 3.80 4.02
CA THR A 52 -8.05 4.05 4.38
C THR A 52 -8.63 5.25 3.64
N ARG A 53 -7.86 6.34 3.53
CA ARG A 53 -8.27 7.54 2.77
C ARG A 53 -8.33 7.29 1.28
N LEU A 54 -7.34 6.57 0.72
CA LEU A 54 -7.32 6.22 -0.71
C LEU A 54 -8.54 5.37 -1.09
N ASN A 55 -8.87 4.37 -0.26
CA ASN A 55 -10.04 3.52 -0.50
C ASN A 55 -11.34 4.33 -0.44
N ALA A 56 -11.48 5.27 0.51
CA ALA A 56 -12.63 6.16 0.59
C ALA A 56 -12.80 7.12 -0.62
N ILE A 57 -11.71 7.48 -1.30
CA ILE A 57 -11.74 8.30 -2.52
C ILE A 57 -12.20 7.48 -3.74
N GLY A 58 -12.05 6.15 -3.70
CA GLY A 58 -12.43 5.26 -4.80
C GLY A 58 -11.43 5.33 -5.97
N VAL A 59 -10.18 4.93 -5.71
CA VAL A 59 -9.17 4.85 -6.77
C VAL A 59 -9.40 3.57 -7.58
N ASP A 60 -9.87 3.73 -8.81
CA ASP A 60 -10.07 2.60 -9.72
C ASP A 60 -8.75 1.92 -10.09
N SER A 61 -8.77 0.59 -10.24
CA SER A 61 -7.66 -0.21 -10.78
C SER A 61 -6.42 -0.38 -9.89
N VAL A 62 -6.50 -0.09 -8.60
CA VAL A 62 -5.44 -0.39 -7.63
C VAL A 62 -5.99 -1.26 -6.51
N GLU A 63 -5.19 -2.19 -6.02
CA GLU A 63 -5.52 -3.00 -4.85
C GLU A 63 -4.91 -2.34 -3.60
N THR A 64 -5.73 -2.02 -2.61
CA THR A 64 -5.25 -1.38 -1.38
C THR A 64 -5.07 -2.36 -0.24
N VAL A 65 -3.95 -2.25 0.46
CA VAL A 65 -3.52 -3.22 1.46
C VAL A 65 -3.05 -2.50 2.71
N ALA A 66 -3.57 -2.87 3.88
CA ALA A 66 -3.07 -2.39 5.15
C ALA A 66 -2.21 -3.48 5.81
N ALA A 67 -0.99 -3.15 6.21
CA ALA A 67 -0.08 -4.07 6.90
C ALA A 67 0.35 -3.46 8.23
N ASN A 68 0.05 -4.13 9.36
CA ASN A 68 0.33 -3.59 10.67
C ASN A 68 0.55 -4.70 11.71
N THR A 69 1.31 -4.42 12.76
CA THR A 69 1.49 -5.32 13.93
C THR A 69 0.41 -5.10 14.99
N ASP A 70 -0.30 -3.97 14.93
CA ASP A 70 -1.40 -3.62 15.83
C ASP A 70 -2.73 -4.05 15.21
N ALA A 71 -3.34 -5.08 15.80
CA ALA A 71 -4.59 -5.66 15.34
C ALA A 71 -5.78 -4.71 15.53
N GLN A 72 -5.80 -3.90 16.60
CA GLN A 72 -6.90 -2.97 16.87
C GLN A 72 -6.93 -1.88 15.81
N HIS A 73 -5.77 -1.30 15.49
CA HIS A 73 -5.67 -0.31 14.43
C HIS A 73 -6.03 -0.91 13.07
N LEU A 74 -5.56 -2.13 12.78
CA LEU A 74 -5.86 -2.83 11.53
C LEU A 74 -7.36 -3.12 11.37
N LEU A 75 -8.07 -3.48 12.45
CA LEU A 75 -9.53 -3.68 12.43
C LEU A 75 -10.26 -2.42 11.94
N THR A 76 -9.85 -1.24 12.41
CA THR A 76 -10.48 0.04 12.05
C THR A 76 -10.09 0.59 10.67
N SER A 77 -9.00 0.10 10.08
CA SER A 77 -8.57 0.52 8.74
C SER A 77 -9.52 0.02 7.63
N ILE A 78 -9.60 0.74 6.51
CA ILE A 78 -10.40 0.34 5.33
C ILE A 78 -9.43 0.04 4.18
N SER A 79 -9.44 -1.21 3.71
CA SER A 79 -8.58 -1.68 2.63
C SER A 79 -9.16 -2.97 2.04
N ASP A 80 -8.76 -3.32 0.82
CA ASP A 80 -9.21 -4.55 0.14
C ASP A 80 -8.60 -5.79 0.83
N LYS A 81 -7.36 -5.67 1.30
CA LYS A 81 -6.66 -6.71 2.06
C LYS A 81 -6.01 -6.15 3.33
N LYS A 82 -5.89 -6.98 4.37
CA LYS A 82 -5.24 -6.65 5.64
C LYS A 82 -4.22 -7.73 6.02
N PHE A 83 -3.03 -7.32 6.43
CA PHE A 83 -1.96 -8.17 6.96
C PHE A 83 -1.68 -7.80 8.41
N LEU A 84 -1.96 -8.74 9.31
CA LEU A 84 -1.47 -8.67 10.69
C LEU A 84 -0.06 -9.26 10.72
N LEU A 85 0.94 -8.39 10.84
CA LEU A 85 2.34 -8.76 10.89
C LEU A 85 2.72 -9.25 12.28
N GLY A 86 3.62 -10.23 12.37
CA GLY A 86 4.11 -10.76 13.64
C GLY A 86 3.00 -11.28 14.54
N LYS A 87 2.18 -12.21 14.02
CA LYS A 87 1.04 -12.78 14.78
C LYS A 87 1.54 -13.47 16.04
N GLU A 88 2.63 -14.22 15.92
CA GLU A 88 3.25 -14.91 17.05
C GLU A 88 4.14 -13.96 17.86
N LEU A 89 4.95 -13.12 17.20
CA LEU A 89 5.87 -12.21 17.87
C LEU A 89 5.17 -11.10 18.68
N CYS A 90 4.17 -10.44 18.10
CA CYS A 90 3.52 -9.26 18.68
C CYS A 90 2.17 -9.59 19.36
N GLY A 91 1.54 -10.72 19.02
CA GLY A 91 0.21 -11.08 19.52
C GLY A 91 -0.87 -10.05 19.18
N GLY A 92 -0.65 -9.23 18.15
CA GLY A 92 -1.54 -8.14 17.76
C GLY A 92 -1.47 -6.86 18.60
N ASN A 93 -0.50 -6.73 19.53
CA ASN A 93 -0.37 -5.56 20.42
C ASN A 93 0.45 -4.40 19.83
N GLY A 94 0.94 -4.55 18.59
CA GLY A 94 1.83 -3.56 17.98
C GLY A 94 3.31 -3.74 18.37
N SER A 95 4.19 -3.02 17.67
CA SER A 95 5.64 -3.13 17.86
C SER A 95 6.20 -2.28 19.01
N GLY A 96 5.35 -1.62 19.79
CA GLY A 96 5.76 -0.73 20.89
C GLY A 96 6.59 0.50 20.46
N GLY A 97 6.59 0.85 19.17
CA GLY A 97 7.46 1.91 18.64
C GLY A 97 8.89 1.47 18.36
N ASP A 98 9.24 0.20 18.56
CA ASP A 98 10.55 -0.36 18.23
C ASP A 98 10.59 -0.81 16.75
N PRO A 99 11.49 -0.26 15.93
CA PRO A 99 11.67 -0.68 14.55
C PRO A 99 12.17 -2.12 14.41
N HIS A 100 12.96 -2.62 15.36
CA HIS A 100 13.46 -3.99 15.28
C HIS A 100 12.32 -5.00 15.38
N ILE A 101 11.38 -4.78 16.30
CA ILE A 101 10.17 -5.61 16.40
C ILE A 101 9.35 -5.53 15.11
N GLY A 102 9.22 -4.34 14.51
CA GLY A 102 8.54 -4.17 13.23
C GLY A 102 9.22 -4.94 12.08
N GLU A 103 10.54 -4.97 12.06
CA GLU A 103 11.34 -5.72 11.08
C GLU A 103 11.13 -7.24 11.25
N GLU A 104 11.30 -7.76 12.47
CA GLU A 104 11.12 -9.19 12.75
C GLU A 104 9.68 -9.65 12.51
N ALA A 105 8.69 -8.83 12.86
CA ALA A 105 7.29 -9.11 12.57
C ALA A 105 7.01 -9.23 11.07
N ALA A 106 7.65 -8.41 10.24
CA ALA A 106 7.54 -8.52 8.79
C ALA A 106 8.28 -9.74 8.24
N ARG A 107 9.44 -10.09 8.81
CA ARG A 107 10.17 -11.32 8.45
C ARG A 107 9.39 -12.58 8.79
N GLU A 108 8.71 -12.62 9.94
CA GLU A 108 7.80 -13.71 10.31
C GLU A 108 6.70 -13.89 9.26
N SER A 109 6.18 -12.80 8.69
CA SER A 109 5.11 -12.81 7.70
C SER A 109 5.59 -12.84 6.24
N MET A 110 6.88 -13.09 6.00
CA MET A 110 7.49 -12.97 4.67
C MET A 110 6.86 -13.90 3.64
N ASP A 111 6.58 -15.15 4.00
CA ASP A 111 5.99 -16.14 3.08
C ASP A 111 4.56 -15.74 2.67
N GLU A 112 3.75 -15.25 3.61
CA GLU A 112 2.39 -14.77 3.36
C GLU A 112 2.40 -13.54 2.44
N LEU A 113 3.37 -12.64 2.62
CA LEU A 113 3.58 -11.47 1.78
C LEU A 113 4.05 -11.86 0.38
N GLU A 114 4.99 -12.79 0.26
CA GLU A 114 5.54 -13.22 -1.03
C GLU A 114 4.49 -13.92 -1.89
N GLU A 115 3.67 -14.79 -1.28
CA GLU A 115 2.57 -15.45 -1.96
C GLU A 115 1.57 -14.44 -2.52
N TYR A 116 1.18 -13.46 -1.71
CA TYR A 116 0.21 -12.44 -2.10
C TYR A 116 0.73 -11.46 -3.15
N LEU A 117 1.99 -11.04 -3.02
CA LEU A 117 2.61 -10.06 -3.93
C LEU A 117 3.00 -10.68 -5.28
N ARG A 118 2.99 -12.01 -5.42
CA ARG A 118 3.28 -12.69 -6.69
C ARG A 118 2.39 -12.14 -7.83
N GLY A 119 3.01 -11.82 -8.96
CA GLY A 119 2.31 -11.25 -10.12
C GLY A 119 1.91 -9.77 -9.96
N THR A 120 2.41 -9.08 -8.94
CA THR A 120 2.33 -7.61 -8.85
C THR A 120 3.34 -7.00 -9.81
N ASP A 121 2.91 -6.08 -10.67
CA ASP A 121 3.81 -5.32 -11.55
C ASP A 121 4.43 -4.13 -10.82
N ILE A 122 3.63 -3.42 -10.01
CA ILE A 122 4.07 -2.24 -9.27
C ILE A 122 3.56 -2.32 -7.83
N LEU A 123 4.49 -2.24 -6.88
CA LEU A 123 4.21 -2.17 -5.45
C LEU A 123 4.51 -0.76 -4.93
N PHE A 124 3.48 -0.06 -4.48
CA PHE A 124 3.61 1.18 -3.73
C PHE A 124 3.64 0.88 -2.23
N ILE A 125 4.68 1.36 -1.54
CA ILE A 125 4.77 1.26 -0.07
C ILE A 125 4.53 2.65 0.52
N MET A 126 3.46 2.78 1.31
CA MET A 126 3.10 4.02 2.01
C MET A 126 3.40 3.86 3.49
N ALA A 127 4.32 4.65 4.05
CA ALA A 127 4.66 4.54 5.48
C ALA A 127 5.04 5.87 6.12
N GLY A 128 4.71 6.01 7.41
CA GLY A 128 5.28 7.05 8.25
C GLY A 128 6.50 6.51 8.98
N LEU A 129 7.68 7.11 8.74
CA LEU A 129 8.92 6.72 9.38
C LEU A 129 9.07 7.37 10.75
N GLY A 130 9.87 6.75 11.61
CA GLY A 130 10.11 7.19 13.00
C GLY A 130 9.32 6.39 14.04
N GLY A 131 8.29 5.64 13.63
CA GLY A 131 7.62 4.64 14.46
C GLY A 131 8.33 3.29 14.45
N GLY A 132 7.70 2.26 15.00
CA GLY A 132 8.24 0.90 14.97
C GLY A 132 7.86 0.14 13.71
N THR A 133 6.58 -0.23 13.56
CA THR A 133 6.08 -1.01 12.42
C THR A 133 6.42 -0.39 11.08
N GLY A 134 6.04 0.87 10.84
CA GLY A 134 6.28 1.54 9.55
C GLY A 134 7.77 1.60 9.19
N THR A 135 8.64 1.88 10.17
CA THR A 135 10.08 1.99 9.93
C THR A 135 10.75 0.64 9.73
N GLY A 136 10.36 -0.38 10.50
CA GLY A 136 10.97 -1.70 10.50
C GLY A 136 10.45 -2.63 9.41
N ALA A 137 9.13 -2.65 9.19
CA ALA A 137 8.50 -3.56 8.26
C ALA A 137 8.64 -3.13 6.80
N SER A 138 8.66 -1.82 6.51
CA SER A 138 8.66 -1.31 5.13
C SER A 138 9.87 -1.81 4.31
N PRO A 139 11.12 -1.80 4.83
CA PRO A 139 12.26 -2.35 4.09
C PRO A 139 12.11 -3.85 3.75
N VAL A 140 11.55 -4.63 4.67
CA VAL A 140 11.33 -6.07 4.46
C VAL A 140 10.27 -6.31 3.38
N ILE A 141 9.16 -5.56 3.43
CA ILE A 141 8.10 -5.62 2.42
C ILE A 141 8.66 -5.20 1.04
N ALA A 142 9.51 -4.18 1.00
CA ALA A 142 10.18 -3.73 -0.22
C ALA A 142 11.10 -4.82 -0.80
N GLU A 143 11.87 -5.50 0.05
CA GLU A 143 12.69 -6.65 -0.34
C GLU A 143 11.84 -7.77 -0.98
N VAL A 144 10.70 -8.11 -0.37
CA VAL A 144 9.77 -9.10 -0.92
C VAL A 144 9.22 -8.65 -2.27
N GLY A 145 8.82 -7.39 -2.41
CA GLY A 145 8.36 -6.81 -3.67
C GLY A 145 9.39 -6.97 -4.79
N LYS A 146 10.66 -6.68 -4.52
CA LYS A 146 11.74 -6.88 -5.49
C LYS A 146 11.95 -8.35 -5.83
N ARG A 147 11.85 -9.24 -4.83
CA ARG A 147 12.03 -10.70 -5.03
C ARG A 147 10.97 -11.28 -5.97
N VAL A 148 9.73 -10.79 -5.89
CA VAL A 148 8.65 -11.22 -6.78
C VAL A 148 8.65 -10.52 -8.15
N GLY A 149 9.60 -9.61 -8.39
CA GLY A 149 9.79 -8.92 -9.67
C GLY A 149 8.95 -7.65 -9.84
N ALA A 150 8.32 -7.13 -8.79
CA ALA A 150 7.58 -5.88 -8.84
C ALA A 150 8.52 -4.68 -8.87
N VAL A 151 8.13 -3.60 -9.57
CA VAL A 151 8.75 -2.28 -9.42
C VAL A 151 8.32 -1.70 -8.07
N VAL A 152 9.27 -1.45 -7.18
CA VAL A 152 8.99 -1.00 -5.82
C VAL A 152 9.18 0.50 -5.69
N VAL A 153 8.06 1.20 -5.43
CA VAL A 153 8.03 2.65 -5.20
C VAL A 153 7.62 2.92 -3.75
N SER A 154 8.54 3.48 -2.98
CA SER A 154 8.29 3.82 -1.58
C SER A 154 7.94 5.30 -1.42
N VAL A 155 6.78 5.61 -0.86
CA VAL A 155 6.35 6.97 -0.52
C VAL A 155 6.26 7.09 1.00
N VAL A 156 7.15 7.86 1.59
CA VAL A 156 7.31 7.91 3.04
C VAL A 156 7.29 9.32 3.60
N THR A 157 6.74 9.47 4.80
CA THR A 157 6.77 10.73 5.54
C THR A 157 7.82 10.69 6.65
N LEU A 158 8.61 11.75 6.77
CA LEU A 158 9.49 11.97 7.92
C LEU A 158 8.70 12.62 9.06
N PRO A 159 9.03 12.31 10.34
CA PRO A 159 8.32 12.87 11.48
C PRO A 159 8.55 14.38 11.60
N PHE A 160 7.66 15.09 12.28
CA PHE A 160 7.86 16.51 12.60
C PHE A 160 9.07 16.68 13.53
N SER A 161 9.78 17.80 13.41
CA SER A 161 10.87 18.15 14.32
C SER A 161 10.40 18.23 15.79
N ALA A 162 9.14 18.58 16.02
CA ALA A 162 8.51 18.60 17.35
C ALA A 162 8.34 17.20 17.99
N GLU A 163 8.38 16.12 17.20
CA GLU A 163 8.27 14.75 17.73
C GLU A 163 9.58 14.22 18.35
N GLY A 164 10.66 15.01 18.28
CA GLY A 164 11.91 14.77 18.97
C GLY A 164 12.99 14.08 18.13
N THR A 165 14.26 14.34 18.49
CA THR A 165 15.44 13.90 17.74
C THR A 165 15.53 12.39 17.58
N LYS A 166 15.15 11.62 18.61
CA LYS A 166 15.19 10.15 18.58
C LYS A 166 14.31 9.57 17.46
N LYS A 167 13.09 10.09 17.26
CA LYS A 167 12.21 9.66 16.17
C LYS A 167 12.80 9.96 14.81
N LYS A 168 13.45 11.13 14.66
CA LYS A 168 14.12 11.52 13.42
C LYS A 168 15.31 10.61 13.09
N GLU A 169 16.13 10.25 14.09
CA GLU A 169 17.22 9.29 13.90
C GLU A 169 16.73 7.90 13.48
N ILE A 170 15.67 7.42 14.13
CA ILE A 170 14.99 6.17 13.75
C ILE A 170 14.51 6.25 12.29
N ALA A 171 13.83 7.33 11.94
CA ALA A 171 13.31 7.54 10.59
C ALA A 171 14.42 7.54 9.54
N MET A 172 15.54 8.22 9.80
CA MET A 172 16.67 8.28 8.86
C MET A 172 17.35 6.91 8.68
N LYS A 173 17.48 6.11 9.75
CA LYS A 173 18.00 4.74 9.66
C LYS A 173 17.07 3.84 8.85
N GLY A 174 15.76 3.91 9.09
CA GLY A 174 14.77 3.18 8.31
C GLY A 174 14.74 3.62 6.84
N LEU A 175 14.87 4.93 6.59
CA LEU A 175 14.94 5.49 5.24
C LEU A 175 16.12 4.92 4.45
N ALA A 176 17.31 4.85 5.08
CA ALA A 176 18.49 4.28 4.44
C ALA A 176 18.27 2.82 4.05
N LYS A 177 17.76 1.98 4.97
CA LYS A 177 17.42 0.58 4.69
C LYS A 177 16.37 0.44 3.57
N LEU A 178 15.34 1.27 3.61
CA LEU A 178 14.26 1.25 2.61
C LEU A 178 14.75 1.66 1.22
N ALA A 179 15.69 2.61 1.15
CA ALA A 179 16.28 3.05 -0.11
C ALA A 179 17.08 1.94 -0.80
N GLU A 180 17.75 1.06 -0.04
CA GLU A 180 18.46 -0.10 -0.60
C GLU A 180 17.50 -1.14 -1.23
N SER A 181 16.27 -1.18 -0.73
CA SER A 181 15.25 -2.18 -1.07
C SER A 181 14.12 -1.60 -1.96
N SER A 182 14.21 -0.34 -2.38
CA SER A 182 13.24 0.30 -3.29
C SER A 182 13.91 0.68 -4.62
N ASP A 183 13.15 0.67 -5.72
CA ASP A 183 13.63 1.20 -7.01
C ASP A 183 13.51 2.73 -7.07
N THR A 184 12.49 3.28 -6.40
CA THR A 184 12.30 4.73 -6.26
C THR A 184 11.77 5.04 -4.88
N ILE A 185 12.24 6.16 -4.31
CA ILE A 185 11.76 6.65 -3.01
C ILE A 185 11.34 8.11 -3.09
N VAL A 186 10.13 8.39 -2.63
CA VAL A 186 9.54 9.72 -2.50
C VAL A 186 9.46 10.05 -1.02
N VAL A 187 10.20 11.07 -0.60
CA VAL A 187 10.28 11.49 0.80
C VAL A 187 9.53 12.79 0.99
N VAL A 188 8.48 12.74 1.82
CA VAL A 188 7.70 13.91 2.23
C VAL A 188 8.16 14.33 3.63
N ASN A 189 8.60 15.58 3.76
CA ASN A 189 8.99 16.13 5.05
C ASN A 189 7.78 16.83 5.70
N ASN A 190 7.28 16.28 6.80
CA ASN A 190 6.12 16.84 7.51
C ASN A 190 6.33 18.27 8.00
N ASP A 191 7.57 18.68 8.31
CA ASP A 191 7.84 20.06 8.73
C ASP A 191 7.45 21.09 7.65
N ARG A 192 7.46 20.71 6.37
CA ARG A 192 7.06 21.58 5.25
C ARG A 192 5.55 21.75 5.10
N ILE A 193 4.73 21.10 5.92
CA ILE A 193 3.27 21.22 5.91
C ILE A 193 2.80 22.38 6.80
N LEU A 194 3.66 22.82 7.73
CA LEU A 194 3.37 23.92 8.66
C LEU A 194 3.78 25.30 8.12
N ASP A 195 4.36 25.33 6.92
CA ASP A 195 4.70 26.53 6.14
C ASP A 195 3.58 26.86 5.13
#